data_AF-A0A928K9V3-F1
#
_entry.id   AF-A0A928K9V3-F1
#
_cell.length_a   1.000
_cell.length_b   1.000
_cell.length_c   1.000
_cell.angle_alpha   90.00
_cell.angle_beta   90.00
_cell.angle_gamma   90.00
#
_symmetry.space_group_name_H-M   'P 1'
#
loop_
_entity.id
_entity.type
_entity.pdbx_description
1 polymer ?
#
loop_
_entity_poly.entity_id
_entity_poly.type
_entity_poly.pdbx_seq_one_letter_code
_entity_poly.pdbx_strand_id
1 'polypeptide(L)'
;MKKITAVLRLIFGYGIMLCLFAGGLTFFGYLAALIIGGTTAPLICTFLYKEVFPVIIYASTILVLLGLLIMYLCGETALTADKKKSSKHEGEM
;
A
#
# COMPACT_ATOMS: atom_id res chain seq x y z
N MET A 1 -14.77 -21.42 4.91
CA MET A 1 -14.75 -20.01 4.45
C MET A 1 -13.88 -19.08 5.31
N LYS A 2 -13.93 -19.13 6.65
CA LYS A 2 -13.13 -18.25 7.55
C LYS A 2 -11.61 -18.22 7.30
N LYS A 3 -10.99 -19.34 6.90
CA LYS A 3 -9.54 -19.40 6.62
C LYS A 3 -9.13 -18.61 5.36
N ILE A 4 -9.97 -18.61 4.33
CA ILE A 4 -9.70 -17.91 3.06
C ILE A 4 -9.77 -16.39 3.29
N THR A 5 -10.79 -15.94 4.02
CA THR A 5 -10.93 -14.53 4.43
C THR A 5 -9.74 -14.04 5.24
N ALA A 6 -9.23 -14.85 6.17
CA ALA A 6 -8.07 -14.49 6.99
C ALA A 6 -6.78 -14.33 6.16
N VAL A 7 -6.56 -15.21 5.19
CA VAL A 7 -5.40 -15.13 4.28
C VAL A 7 -5.51 -13.91 3.37
N LEU A 8 -6.67 -13.67 2.78
CA LEU A 8 -6.86 -12.50 1.93
C LEU A 8 -6.76 -11.18 2.70
N ARG A 9 -7.19 -11.13 3.97
CA ARG A 9 -6.99 -9.96 4.85
C ARG A 9 -5.50 -9.70 5.12
N LEU A 10 -4.72 -10.75 5.33
CA LEU A 10 -3.28 -10.63 5.52
C LEU A 10 -2.60 -10.12 4.25
N ILE A 11 -2.96 -10.67 3.09
CA ILE A 11 -2.46 -10.22 1.77
C ILE A 11 -2.86 -8.77 1.50
N PHE A 12 -4.11 -8.39 1.81
CA PHE A 12 -4.59 -7.02 1.67
C PHE A 12 -3.79 -6.06 2.55
N GLY A 13 -3.61 -6.38 3.84
CA GLY A 13 -2.84 -5.56 4.77
C GLY A 13 -1.38 -5.39 4.34
N TYR A 14 -0.71 -6.48 3.96
CA TYR A 14 0.68 -6.43 3.47
C TYR A 14 0.80 -5.70 2.13
N GLY A 15 -0.15 -5.87 1.23
CA GLY A 15 -0.08 -5.21 -0.08
C GLY A 15 -0.42 -3.72 -0.02
N ILE A 16 -1.30 -3.27 0.89
CA ILE A 16 -1.48 -1.84 1.18
C ILE A 16 -0.19 -1.27 1.80
N MET A 17 0.44 -1.98 2.73
CA MET A 17 1.75 -1.59 3.29
C MET A 17 2.81 -1.42 2.20
N LEU A 18 2.92 -2.38 1.27
CA LEU A 18 3.84 -2.28 0.13
C LEU A 18 3.48 -1.13 -0.80
N CYS A 19 2.20 -0.87 -1.07
CA CYS A 19 1.77 0.28 -1.87
C CYS A 19 2.13 1.60 -1.21
N LEU A 20 1.96 1.71 0.12
CA LEU A 20 2.32 2.89 0.89
C LEU A 20 3.84 3.11 0.86
N PHE A 21 4.61 2.04 1.01
CA PHE A 21 6.07 2.09 0.93
C PHE A 21 6.55 2.48 -0.47
N ALA A 22 5.96 1.89 -1.52
CA ALA A 22 6.26 2.24 -2.91
C ALA A 22 5.91 3.70 -3.21
N GLY A 23 4.76 4.17 -2.74
CA GLY A 23 4.37 5.58 -2.82
C GLY A 23 5.37 6.49 -2.11
N GLY A 24 5.80 6.12 -0.89
CA GLY A 24 6.87 6.83 -0.17
C GLY A 24 8.22 6.82 -0.90
N LEU A 25 8.55 5.74 -1.61
CA LEU A 25 9.77 5.65 -2.42
C LEU A 25 9.77 6.66 -3.58
N THR A 26 8.60 6.94 -4.17
CA THR A 26 8.50 7.94 -5.24
C THR A 26 8.87 9.35 -4.78
N PHE A 27 8.66 9.66 -3.49
CA PHE A 27 9.09 10.93 -2.91
C PHE A 27 10.62 11.09 -2.98
N PHE A 28 11.38 10.04 -2.67
CA PHE A 28 12.83 10.04 -2.82
C PHE A 28 13.28 10.15 -4.27
N GLY A 29 12.51 9.57 -5.21
CA GLY A 29 12.74 9.73 -6.65
C GLY A 29 12.63 11.20 -7.11
N TYR A 30 11.64 11.93 -6.60
CA TYR A 30 11.53 13.38 -6.83
C TYR A 30 12.65 14.17 -6.16
N LEU A 31 13.07 13.80 -4.96
CA LEU A 31 14.22 14.43 -4.29
C LEU A 31 15.51 14.28 -5.11
N ALA A 32 15.77 13.08 -5.63
CA ALA A 32 16.92 12.81 -6.48
C ALA A 32 16.88 13.63 -7.78
N ALA A 33 15.70 13.78 -8.41
CA ALA A 33 15.52 14.64 -9.57
C ALA A 33 15.85 16.10 -9.28
N LEU A 34 15.51 16.58 -8.08
CA LEU A 34 15.77 17.95 -7.61
C LEU A 34 17.27 18.20 -7.40
N ILE A 35 18.01 17.22 -6.86
CA ILE A 35 19.46 17.31 -6.63
C ILE A 35 20.25 17.27 -7.94
N ILE A 36 19.85 16.40 -8.89
CA ILE A 36 20.55 16.26 -10.19
C ILE A 36 20.36 17.53 -11.03
N GLY A 37 19.13 18.06 -11.08
CA GLY A 37 18.81 19.26 -11.86
C GLY A 37 19.02 19.12 -13.37
N GLY A 38 18.85 20.23 -14.10
CA GLY A 38 19.08 20.29 -15.55
C GLY A 38 18.02 19.55 -16.39
N THR A 39 18.40 19.11 -17.59
CA THR A 39 17.51 18.41 -18.54
C THR A 39 17.10 17.01 -18.09
N THR A 40 17.83 16.42 -17.14
CA THR A 40 17.57 15.09 -16.59
C THR A 40 16.43 15.10 -15.57
N ALA A 41 16.24 16.20 -14.84
CA ALA A 41 15.16 16.36 -13.85
C ALA A 41 13.75 16.16 -14.44
N PRO A 42 13.35 16.84 -15.55
CA PRO A 42 12.03 16.63 -16.13
C PRO A 42 11.84 15.21 -16.69
N LEU A 43 12.90 14.52 -17.14
CA LEU A 43 12.84 13.13 -17.59
C LEU A 43 12.53 12.17 -16.43
N ILE A 44 13.19 12.35 -15.29
CA ILE A 44 12.94 11.55 -14.09
C ILE A 44 11.51 11.81 -13.57
N CYS A 45 11.10 13.08 -13.50
CA CYS A 45 9.76 13.47 -13.06
C CYS A 45 8.66 12.91 -13.97
N THR A 46 8.86 12.97 -15.29
CA THR A 46 7.88 12.44 -16.25
C THR A 46 7.82 10.93 -16.24
N PHE A 47 8.96 10.23 -16.07
CA PHE A 47 9.00 8.78 -15.91
C PHE A 47 8.26 8.34 -14.64
N LEU A 48 8.54 8.99 -13.50
CA LEU A 48 7.89 8.65 -12.24
C LEU A 48 6.36 8.84 -12.34
N TYR A 49 5.93 9.98 -12.89
CA TYR A 49 4.52 10.30 -13.06
C TYR A 49 3.79 9.39 -14.05
N LYS A 50 4.42 9.03 -15.18
CA LYS A 50 3.76 8.24 -16.24
C LYS A 50 3.82 6.74 -16.06
N GLU A 51 4.85 6.22 -15.42
CA GLU A 51 5.04 4.76 -15.28
C GLU A 51 4.78 4.34 -13.83
N VAL A 52 5.43 4.97 -12.87
CA VAL A 52 5.46 4.48 -11.49
C VAL A 52 4.16 4.77 -10.74
N PHE A 53 3.63 6.00 -10.82
CA PHE A 53 2.36 6.37 -10.19
C PHE A 53 1.17 5.52 -10.66
N PRO A 54 0.89 5.39 -11.97
CA PRO A 54 -0.25 4.61 -12.43
C PRO A 54 -0.14 3.13 -12.05
N VAL A 55 1.06 2.53 -12.10
CA VAL A 55 1.25 1.14 -11.66
C VAL A 55 0.90 0.97 -10.18
N ILE A 56 1.36 1.88 -9.31
CA ILE A 56 1.04 1.85 -7.87
C ILE A 56 -0.45 2.06 -7.63
N ILE A 57 -1.07 3.01 -8.35
CA ILE A 57 -2.51 3.30 -8.23
C ILE A 57 -3.35 2.12 -8.71
N TYR A 58 -3.03 1.50 -9.84
CA TYR A 58 -3.77 0.33 -10.33
C TYR A 58 -3.61 -0.87 -9.40
N ALA A 59 -2.39 -1.15 -8.93
CA ALA A 59 -2.13 -2.22 -7.99
C ALA A 59 -2.91 -2.03 -6.67
N SER A 60 -2.86 -0.83 -6.11
CA SER A 60 -3.61 -0.49 -4.89
C SER A 60 -5.13 -0.55 -5.09
N THR A 61 -5.64 -0.07 -6.23
CA THR A 61 -7.08 -0.09 -6.55
C THR A 61 -7.61 -1.52 -6.64
N ILE A 62 -6.87 -2.41 -7.32
CA ILE A 62 -7.24 -3.84 -7.41
C ILE A 62 -7.23 -4.47 -6.02
N LEU A 63 -6.22 -4.17 -5.19
CA LEU A 63 -6.14 -4.69 -3.84
C LEU A 63 -7.29 -4.21 -2.95
N VAL A 64 -7.64 -2.93 -3.03
CA VAL A 64 -8.75 -2.30 -2.29
C VAL A 64 -10.09 -2.87 -2.73
N LEU A 65 -10.33 -3.01 -4.04
CA LEU A 65 -11.53 -3.64 -4.57
C LEU A 65 -11.69 -5.08 -4.07
N LEU A 66 -10.60 -5.86 -4.11
CA LEU A 66 -10.61 -7.23 -3.65
C LEU A 66 -10.85 -7.30 -2.14
N GLY A 67 -10.18 -6.46 -1.35
CA GLY A 67 -10.39 -6.32 0.09
C GLY A 67 -11.84 -5.96 0.45
N LEU A 68 -12.42 -4.98 -0.25
CA LEU A 68 -13.82 -4.56 -0.10
C LEU A 68 -14.80 -5.67 -0.42
N LEU A 69 -14.60 -6.40 -1.53
CA LEU A 69 -15.45 -7.55 -1.91
C LEU A 69 -15.48 -8.61 -0.82
N ILE A 70 -14.33 -8.92 -0.23
CA ILE A 70 -14.23 -9.91 0.84
C ILE A 70 -14.91 -9.41 2.12
N MET A 71 -14.70 -8.14 2.46
CA MET A 71 -15.33 -7.50 3.62
C MET A 71 -16.86 -7.45 3.49
N TYR A 72 -17.36 -7.15 2.30
CA TYR A 72 -18.79 -7.20 1.97
C TYR A 72 -19.37 -8.60 2.14
N LEU A 73 -18.70 -9.63 1.59
CA LEU A 73 -19.14 -11.03 1.69
C LEU A 73 -19.02 -11.60 3.12
N CYS A 74 -18.07 -11.12 3.90
CA CYS A 74 -17.85 -11.58 5.27
C CYS A 74 -18.68 -10.78 6.31
N GLY A 75 -19.34 -9.69 5.90
CA GLY A 75 -20.12 -8.81 6.77
C GLY A 75 -19.27 -8.02 7.78
N GLU A 76 -17.96 -7.91 7.55
CA GLU A 76 -17.03 -7.22 8.44
C GLU A 76 -16.66 -5.85 7.87
N THR A 77 -16.61 -4.81 8.70
CA THR A 77 -16.34 -3.43 8.27
C THR A 77 -14.89 -3.22 7.83
N ALA A 78 -14.70 -2.31 6.87
CA ALA A 78 -13.46 -2.13 6.10
C ALA A 78 -12.22 -1.72 6.92
N LEU A 79 -12.40 -1.44 8.21
CA LEU A 79 -11.39 -0.87 9.09
C LEU A 79 -11.46 -1.43 10.52
N THR A 80 -11.95 -2.66 10.71
CA THR A 80 -11.75 -3.35 12.00
C THR A 80 -10.32 -3.85 12.07
N ALA A 81 -9.41 -3.00 12.56
CA ALA A 81 -8.21 -3.51 13.21
C ALA A 81 -8.70 -4.39 14.37
N ASP A 82 -8.58 -5.71 14.21
CA ASP A 82 -8.96 -6.66 15.25
C ASP A 82 -8.16 -6.28 16.52
N LYS A 83 -8.85 -5.71 17.51
CA LYS A 83 -8.30 -5.25 18.80
C LYS A 83 -7.78 -6.42 19.67
N LYS A 84 -7.31 -7.52 19.09
CA LYS A 84 -6.91 -8.72 19.81
C LYS A 84 -5.44 -9.12 19.63
N LYS A 85 -4.62 -8.33 18.93
CA LYS A 85 -3.19 -8.65 18.75
C LYS A 85 -2.20 -7.48 18.86
N SER A 86 -2.62 -6.35 19.41
CA SER A 86 -1.72 -5.22 19.73
C SER A 86 -1.62 -4.94 21.24
N SER A 87 -1.83 -5.96 22.08
CA SER A 87 -1.74 -5.85 23.55
C SER A 87 -1.00 -7.02 24.18
N LYS A 88 0.03 -7.56 23.51
CA LYS A 88 0.91 -8.59 24.11
C LYS A 88 2.41 -8.40 23.89
N HIS A 89 2.85 -7.21 23.47
CA HIS A 89 4.28 -6.89 23.33
C HIS A 89 4.67 -5.50 23.87
N GLU A 90 3.87 -4.94 24.78
CA GLU A 90 4.17 -3.66 25.45
C GLU A 90 4.07 -3.84 26.98
N GLY A 91 4.73 -4.88 27.50
CA GLY A 91 4.67 -5.19 28.93
C GLY A 91 5.70 -6.14 29.49
N GLU A 92 6.68 -6.63 28.72
CA GLU A 92 7.84 -7.36 29.26
C GLU A 92 9.08 -7.06 28.42
N MET A 93 9.82 -6.03 28.86
CA MET A 93 11.28 -5.96 28.98
C MET A 93 11.63 -4.59 29.56
#